data_AF-A0A356WUF7-F1
#
_entry.id   AF-A0A356WUF7-F1
#
_cell.length_a   1.000
_cell.length_b   1.000
_cell.length_c   1.000
_cell.angle_alpha   90.00
_cell.angle_beta   90.00
_cell.angle_gamma   90.00
#
_symmetry.space_group_name_H-M   'P 1'
#
loop_
_entity.id
_entity.type
_entity.pdbx_description
1 polymer ?
#
loop_
_entity_poly.entity_id
_entity_poly.type
_entity_poly.pdbx_seq_one_letter_code
_entity_poly.pdbx_strand_id
1 'polypeptide(L)'
;AIGIEIFHNFTLLHDDLMDNSELRRGRPTVHKKWDANTAILSGDAMLIESYKYVSSVPPAVLPEILALFSKTAMEVCQGQQLDMDFEKRTDVTESEYLEMIRLKTAVLLACSLKMGALLAGASPHDAELMYNFGINIGLAFQLK
;
A
#
# COMPACT_ATOMS: atom_id res chain seq x y z
N ALA A 1 -1.83 10.64 -7.55
CA ALA A 1 -2.47 9.50 -8.26
C ALA A 1 -1.43 8.52 -8.79
N ILE A 2 -0.64 8.86 -9.81
CA ILE A 2 0.33 7.95 -10.44
C ILE A 2 1.33 7.35 -9.43
N GLY A 3 1.91 8.16 -8.54
CA GLY A 3 2.84 7.65 -7.52
C GLY A 3 2.23 6.58 -6.62
N ILE A 4 0.97 6.73 -6.22
CA ILE A 4 0.25 5.72 -5.42
C ILE A 4 0.04 4.44 -6.22
N GLU A 5 -0.38 4.53 -7.48
CA GLU A 5 -0.64 3.34 -8.29
C GLU A 5 0.65 2.56 -8.58
N ILE A 6 1.77 3.26 -8.82
CA ILE A 6 3.08 2.62 -8.96
C ILE A 6 3.48 1.93 -7.65
N PHE A 7 3.29 2.59 -6.50
CA PHE A 7 3.53 1.98 -5.20
C PHE A 7 2.67 0.73 -4.99
N HIS A 8 1.37 0.80 -5.31
CA HIS A 8 0.49 -0.35 -5.22
C HIS A 8 0.99 -1.52 -6.08
N ASN A 9 1.40 -1.27 -7.33
CA ASN A 9 1.92 -2.33 -8.19
C ASN A 9 3.28 -2.85 -7.71
N PHE A 10 4.10 -2.03 -7.05
CA PHE A 10 5.30 -2.49 -6.35
C PHE A 10 4.95 -3.54 -5.30
N THR A 11 3.97 -3.27 -4.43
CA THR A 11 3.58 -4.22 -3.39
C THR A 11 3.04 -5.50 -3.99
N LEU A 12 2.19 -5.43 -5.03
CA LEU A 12 1.69 -6.63 -5.71
C LEU A 12 2.80 -7.51 -6.29
N LEU A 13 3.85 -6.90 -6.84
CA LEU A 13 4.95 -7.61 -7.47
C LEU A 13 5.81 -8.34 -6.44
N HIS A 14 6.09 -7.68 -5.31
CA HIS A 14 6.83 -8.27 -4.19
C HIS A 14 5.98 -9.29 -3.43
N ASP A 15 4.70 -9.03 -3.19
CA ASP A 15 3.74 -9.97 -2.59
C ASP A 15 3.62 -11.24 -3.42
N ASP A 16 3.48 -11.12 -4.76
CA ASP A 16 3.41 -12.30 -5.64
C ASP A 16 4.62 -13.23 -5.46
N LEU A 17 5.81 -12.67 -5.27
CA LEU A 17 7.03 -13.43 -5.04
C LEU A 17 7.04 -14.05 -3.63
N MET A 18 6.68 -13.30 -2.59
CA MET A 18 6.63 -13.79 -1.20
C MET A 18 5.62 -14.94 -1.04
N ASP A 19 4.46 -14.80 -1.67
CA ASP A 19 3.34 -15.75 -1.59
C ASP A 19 3.49 -16.91 -2.60
N ASN A 20 4.58 -16.93 -3.41
CA ASN A 20 4.80 -17.89 -4.49
C ASN A 20 3.63 -17.99 -5.50
N SER A 21 2.96 -16.88 -5.76
CA SER A 21 1.77 -16.84 -6.64
C SER A 21 2.11 -17.16 -8.09
N GLU A 22 1.39 -18.12 -8.69
CA GLU A 22 1.60 -18.51 -10.10
C GLU A 22 1.01 -17.48 -11.09
N LEU A 23 -0.17 -16.94 -10.76
CA LEU A 23 -0.95 -16.08 -11.65
C LEU A 23 -1.49 -14.85 -10.91
N ARG A 24 -1.52 -13.71 -11.61
CA ARG A 24 -2.25 -12.50 -11.21
C ARG A 24 -3.16 -12.05 -12.35
N ARG A 25 -4.46 -11.94 -12.07
CA ARG A 25 -5.50 -11.57 -13.06
C ARG A 25 -5.43 -12.41 -14.35
N GLY A 26 -5.24 -13.72 -14.21
CA GLY A 26 -5.18 -14.68 -15.31
C GLY A 26 -3.90 -14.65 -16.14
N ARG A 27 -2.85 -13.93 -15.71
CA ARG A 27 -1.54 -13.89 -16.37
C ARG A 27 -0.44 -14.35 -15.41
N PRO A 28 0.67 -14.92 -15.91
CA PRO A 28 1.82 -15.26 -15.07
C PRO A 28 2.31 -14.05 -14.28
N THR A 29 2.61 -14.25 -13.00
CA THR A 29 3.25 -13.24 -12.15
C THR A 29 4.66 -12.93 -12.66
N VAL A 30 5.22 -11.78 -12.26
CA VAL A 30 6.51 -11.30 -12.79
C VAL A 30 7.64 -12.32 -12.54
N HIS A 31 7.70 -12.89 -11.34
CA HIS A 31 8.74 -13.86 -10.98
C HIS A 31 8.58 -15.21 -11.72
N LYS A 32 7.36 -15.55 -12.16
CA LYS A 32 7.11 -16.75 -12.99
C LYS A 32 7.40 -16.51 -14.47
N LYS A 33 7.15 -15.30 -14.96
CA LYS A 33 7.39 -14.94 -16.36
C LYS A 33 8.87 -14.69 -16.66
N TRP A 34 9.59 -14.09 -15.71
CA TRP A 34 11.02 -13.81 -15.83
C TRP A 34 11.81 -14.61 -14.81
N ASP A 35 12.03 -14.08 -13.61
CA ASP A 35 12.69 -14.75 -12.49
C ASP A 35 12.54 -13.92 -11.21
N ALA A 36 12.93 -14.49 -10.06
CA ALA A 36 12.83 -13.84 -8.75
C ALA A 36 13.69 -12.57 -8.63
N ASN A 37 14.90 -12.55 -9.19
CA ASN A 37 15.80 -11.40 -9.08
C ASN A 37 15.27 -10.21 -9.88
N THR A 38 14.75 -10.47 -11.08
CA THR A 38 14.04 -9.49 -11.91
C THR A 38 12.83 -8.94 -11.18
N ALA A 39 12.08 -9.79 -10.46
CA ALA A 39 10.93 -9.33 -9.69
C ALA A 39 11.38 -8.38 -8.55
N ILE A 40 12.35 -8.78 -7.72
CA ILE A 40 12.87 -7.95 -6.63
C ILE A 40 13.29 -6.57 -7.15
N LEU A 41 14.18 -6.54 -8.14
CA LEU A 41 14.73 -5.30 -8.67
C LEU A 41 13.67 -4.43 -9.37
N SER A 42 12.69 -5.04 -10.03
CA SER A 42 11.59 -4.30 -10.65
C SER A 42 10.73 -3.61 -9.59
N GLY A 43 10.43 -4.29 -8.48
CA GLY A 43 9.72 -3.67 -7.36
C GLY A 43 10.52 -2.53 -6.73
N ASP A 44 11.82 -2.70 -6.50
CA ASP A 44 12.67 -1.63 -5.97
C ASP A 44 12.67 -0.38 -6.86
N ALA A 45 12.77 -0.59 -8.19
CA ALA A 45 12.69 0.49 -9.16
C ALA A 45 11.31 1.19 -9.13
N MET A 46 10.23 0.43 -8.99
CA MET A 46 8.87 0.99 -8.88
C MET A 46 8.70 1.78 -7.59
N LEU A 47 9.24 1.33 -6.46
CA LEU A 47 9.23 2.08 -5.20
C LEU A 47 9.93 3.43 -5.38
N ILE A 48 11.14 3.45 -5.96
CA ILE A 48 11.89 4.69 -6.23
C ILE A 48 11.09 5.61 -7.18
N GLU A 49 10.50 5.06 -8.22
CA GLU A 49 9.68 5.83 -9.17
C GLU A 49 8.43 6.42 -8.48
N SER A 50 7.81 5.69 -7.56
CA SER A 50 6.68 6.19 -6.77
C SER A 50 7.06 7.46 -5.99
N TYR A 51 8.24 7.46 -5.36
CA TYR A 51 8.74 8.63 -4.62
C TYR A 51 9.01 9.83 -5.54
N LYS A 52 9.50 9.62 -6.77
CA LYS A 52 9.68 10.70 -7.75
C LYS A 52 8.37 11.40 -8.09
N TYR A 53 7.28 10.65 -8.25
CA TYR A 53 5.95 11.22 -8.49
C TYR A 53 5.35 11.86 -7.23
N VAL A 54 5.56 11.27 -6.05
CA VAL A 54 5.08 11.84 -4.79
C VAL A 54 5.83 13.14 -4.47
N SER A 55 7.12 13.22 -4.77
CA SER A 55 7.94 14.41 -4.53
C SER A 55 7.68 15.56 -5.51
N SER A 56 6.92 15.33 -6.59
CA SER A 56 6.62 16.37 -7.58
C SER A 56 5.40 17.23 -7.23
N VAL A 57 4.84 17.09 -6.02
CA VAL A 57 3.75 17.92 -5.52
C VAL A 57 4.23 19.34 -5.16
N PRO A 58 3.33 20.33 -5.01
CA PRO A 58 3.74 21.68 -4.62
C PRO A 58 4.56 21.72 -3.32
N PRO A 59 5.65 22.53 -3.25
CA PRO A 59 6.54 22.55 -2.09
C PRO A 59 5.85 22.84 -0.75
N ALA A 60 4.76 23.60 -0.76
CA ALA A 60 4.02 23.98 0.44
C ALA A 60 3.38 22.77 1.17
N VAL A 61 3.02 21.72 0.45
CA VAL A 61 2.38 20.51 1.01
C VAL A 61 3.30 19.28 0.98
N LEU A 62 4.46 19.39 0.31
CA LEU A 62 5.40 18.29 0.15
C LEU A 62 5.81 17.60 1.46
N PRO A 63 6.17 18.31 2.55
CA PRO A 63 6.57 17.64 3.79
C PRO A 63 5.46 16.76 4.39
N GLU A 64 4.21 17.24 4.36
CA GLU A 64 3.06 16.51 4.88
C GLU A 64 2.71 15.29 4.00
N ILE A 65 2.70 15.49 2.68
CA ILE A 65 2.45 14.43 1.70
C ILE A 65 3.51 13.33 1.81
N LEU A 66 4.78 13.70 1.90
CA LEU A 66 5.88 12.75 2.00
C LEU A 66 5.84 11.99 3.33
N ALA A 67 5.56 12.68 4.45
CA ALA A 67 5.43 12.04 5.76
C ALA A 67 4.27 11.03 5.79
N LEU A 68 3.12 11.40 5.23
CA LEU A 68 1.95 10.51 5.12
C LEU A 68 2.28 9.29 4.25
N PHE A 69 2.82 9.51 3.06
CA PHE A 69 3.13 8.42 2.13
C PHE A 69 4.19 7.46 2.70
N SER A 70 5.29 7.97 3.27
CA SER A 70 6.33 7.13 3.87
C SER A 70 5.83 6.34 5.08
N LYS A 71 4.96 6.94 5.92
CA LYS A 71 4.31 6.24 7.01
C LYS A 71 3.45 5.09 6.47
N THR A 72 2.59 5.36 5.50
CA THR A 72 1.74 4.36 4.87
C THR A 72 2.54 3.25 4.21
N ALA A 73 3.65 3.57 3.54
CA ALA A 73 4.52 2.57 2.95
C ALA A 73 5.09 1.61 4.01
N MET A 74 5.51 2.12 5.17
CA MET A 74 5.96 1.29 6.28
C MET A 74 4.82 0.44 6.87
N GLU A 75 3.64 1.03 7.05
CA GLU A 75 2.44 0.32 7.53
C GLU A 75 2.07 -0.85 6.60
N VAL A 76 2.14 -0.66 5.27
CA VAL A 76 1.89 -1.74 4.31
C VAL A 76 2.91 -2.87 4.45
N CYS A 77 4.20 -2.56 4.60
CA CYS A 77 5.22 -3.58 4.87
C CYS A 77 4.96 -4.33 6.18
N GLN A 78 4.52 -3.64 7.24
CA GLN A 78 4.14 -4.29 8.50
C GLN A 78 2.93 -5.21 8.31
N GLY A 79 1.93 -4.78 7.53
CA GLY A 79 0.77 -5.60 7.18
C GLY A 79 1.16 -6.88 6.43
N GLN A 80 2.09 -6.78 5.46
CA GLN A 80 2.60 -7.94 4.74
C GLN A 80 3.35 -8.90 5.68
N GLN A 81 4.19 -8.39 6.58
CA GLN A 81 4.89 -9.22 7.55
C GLN A 81 3.92 -9.97 8.48
N LEU A 82 2.87 -9.28 8.98
CA LEU A 82 1.84 -9.90 9.79
C LEU A 82 1.13 -11.03 9.05
N ASP A 83 0.79 -10.82 7.77
CA ASP A 83 0.13 -11.86 6.96
C ASP A 83 1.01 -13.12 6.82
N MET A 84 2.29 -12.94 6.52
CA MET A 84 3.27 -14.04 6.44
C MET A 84 3.49 -14.76 7.79
N ASP A 85 3.43 -14.03 8.90
CA ASP A 85 3.53 -14.61 10.24
C ASP A 85 2.26 -15.39 10.62
N PHE A 86 1.10 -14.91 10.18
CA PHE A 86 -0.20 -15.55 10.42
C PHE A 86 -0.33 -16.89 9.69
N GLU A 87 0.30 -17.06 8.53
CA GLU A 87 0.37 -18.37 7.85
C GLU A 87 0.99 -19.49 8.71
N LYS A 88 1.82 -19.11 9.69
CA LYS A 88 2.52 -20.05 10.59
C LYS A 88 1.82 -20.21 11.94
N ARG A 89 0.70 -19.52 12.15
CA ARG A 89 -0.05 -19.47 13.42
C ARG A 89 -1.44 -20.07 13.25
N THR A 90 -1.94 -20.71 14.31
CA THR A 90 -3.30 -21.27 14.36
C THR A 90 -4.19 -20.54 15.38
N ASP A 91 -3.68 -19.49 16.00
CA ASP A 91 -4.28 -18.77 17.13
C ASP A 91 -4.49 -17.27 16.83
N VAL A 92 -4.61 -16.92 15.55
CA VAL A 92 -4.85 -15.54 15.11
C VAL A 92 -6.24 -15.09 15.54
N THR A 93 -6.29 -14.01 16.31
CA THR A 93 -7.53 -13.38 16.78
C THR A 93 -8.15 -12.48 15.72
N GLU A 94 -9.45 -12.20 15.85
CA GLU A 94 -10.15 -11.25 14.97
C GLU A 94 -9.49 -9.86 15.00
N SER A 95 -9.08 -9.38 16.18
CA SER A 95 -8.39 -8.09 16.32
C SER A 95 -7.04 -8.04 15.58
N GLU A 96 -6.27 -9.14 15.63
CA GLU A 96 -5.00 -9.24 14.91
C GLU A 96 -5.22 -9.25 13.40
N TYR A 97 -6.22 -10.00 12.94
CA TYR A 97 -6.60 -10.05 11.53
C TYR A 97 -7.07 -8.68 11.02
N LEU A 98 -7.94 -8.00 11.77
CA LEU A 98 -8.43 -6.66 11.42
C LEU A 98 -7.28 -5.64 11.32
N GLU A 99 -6.31 -5.70 12.23
CA GLU A 99 -5.13 -4.83 12.16
C GLU A 99 -4.24 -5.15 10.96
N MET A 100 -4.02 -6.45 10.67
CA MET A 100 -3.27 -6.86 9.49
C MET A 100 -3.91 -6.33 8.21
N ILE A 101 -5.22 -6.51 8.00
CA ILE A 101 -5.88 -6.01 6.78
C ILE A 101 -5.97 -4.47 6.75
N ARG A 102 -6.04 -3.82 7.92
CA ARG A 102 -5.96 -2.35 8.02
C ARG A 102 -4.62 -1.88 7.44
N LEU A 103 -3.52 -2.47 7.91
CA LEU A 103 -2.16 -2.15 7.52
C LEU A 103 -1.85 -2.57 6.07
N LYS A 104 -2.21 -3.78 5.67
CA LYS A 104 -1.89 -4.34 4.34
C LYS A 104 -2.69 -3.67 3.22
N THR A 105 -3.93 -3.25 3.50
CA THR A 105 -4.87 -2.80 2.44
C THR A 105 -5.45 -1.41 2.70
N ALA A 106 -6.01 -1.18 3.89
CA ALA A 106 -6.86 -0.01 4.11
C ALA A 106 -6.09 1.33 4.17
N VAL A 107 -4.89 1.34 4.78
CA VAL A 107 -4.08 2.55 4.93
C VAL A 107 -3.67 3.17 3.59
N LEU A 108 -3.45 2.37 2.54
CA LEU A 108 -3.08 2.90 1.23
C LEU A 108 -4.26 3.64 0.57
N LEU A 109 -5.47 3.11 0.71
CA LEU A 109 -6.68 3.78 0.25
C LEU A 109 -6.93 5.08 1.03
N ALA A 110 -6.79 5.04 2.36
CA ALA A 110 -6.90 6.20 3.23
C ALA A 110 -5.86 7.28 2.90
N CYS A 111 -4.60 6.89 2.68
CA CYS A 111 -3.52 7.75 2.22
C CYS A 111 -3.87 8.43 0.89
N SER A 112 -4.39 7.65 -0.07
CA SER A 112 -4.79 8.16 -1.39
C SER A 112 -5.81 9.29 -1.28
N LEU A 113 -6.84 9.09 -0.46
CA LEU A 113 -7.92 10.04 -0.26
C LEU A 113 -7.45 11.28 0.49
N LYS A 114 -6.69 11.10 1.58
CA LYS A 114 -6.13 12.20 2.38
C LYS A 114 -5.16 13.06 1.55
N MET A 115 -4.25 12.44 0.78
CA MET A 115 -3.36 13.18 -0.12
C MET A 115 -4.15 14.01 -1.14
N GLY A 116 -5.23 13.45 -1.70
CA GLY A 116 -6.11 14.19 -2.61
C GLY A 116 -6.74 15.41 -1.94
N ALA A 117 -7.23 15.28 -0.71
CA ALA A 117 -7.79 16.38 0.07
C ALA A 117 -6.75 17.48 0.36
N LEU A 118 -5.55 17.10 0.81
CA LEU A 118 -4.46 18.04 1.10
C LEU A 118 -4.03 18.82 -0.15
N LEU A 119 -3.91 18.12 -1.29
CA LEU A 119 -3.57 18.75 -2.58
C LEU A 119 -4.66 19.69 -3.10
N ALA A 120 -5.92 19.46 -2.71
CA ALA A 120 -7.04 20.35 -3.03
C ALA A 120 -7.16 21.55 -2.06
N GLY A 121 -6.29 21.66 -1.05
CA GLY A 121 -6.36 22.72 -0.05
C GLY A 121 -7.48 22.53 0.98
N ALA A 122 -7.93 21.29 1.20
CA ALA A 122 -8.90 20.99 2.24
C ALA A 122 -8.37 21.32 3.64
N SER A 123 -9.26 21.53 4.60
CA SER A 123 -8.87 21.71 5.99
C SER A 123 -8.23 20.42 6.55
N PRO A 124 -7.35 20.51 7.58
CA PRO A 124 -6.82 19.32 8.24
C PRO A 124 -7.91 18.39 8.77
N HIS A 125 -9.05 18.95 9.20
CA HIS A 125 -10.20 18.19 9.66
C HIS A 125 -10.82 17.37 8.52
N ASP A 126 -11.08 17.98 7.37
CA ASP A 126 -11.68 17.28 6.23
C ASP A 126 -10.73 16.24 5.65
N ALA A 127 -9.43 16.54 5.60
CA ALA A 127 -8.40 15.60 5.17
C ALA A 127 -8.37 14.34 6.07
N GLU A 128 -8.58 14.51 7.38
CA GLU A 128 -8.66 13.40 8.33
C GLU A 128 -9.99 12.62 8.19
N LEU A 129 -11.10 13.30 7.91
CA LEU A 129 -12.36 12.61 7.57
C LEU A 129 -12.21 11.74 6.33
N MET A 130 -11.51 12.23 5.30
CA MET A 130 -11.20 11.46 4.09
C MET A 130 -10.31 10.24 4.38
N TYR A 131 -9.36 10.36 5.32
CA TYR A 131 -8.55 9.23 5.77
C TYR A 131 -9.39 8.16 6.46
N ASN A 132 -10.20 8.55 7.44
CA ASN A 132 -11.07 7.63 8.19
C ASN A 132 -12.09 6.94 7.28
N PHE A 133 -12.65 7.67 6.31
CA PHE A 133 -13.49 7.10 5.28
C PHE A 133 -12.75 6.04 4.46
N GLY A 134 -11.51 6.31 4.05
CA GLY A 134 -10.66 5.36 3.35
C GLY A 134 -10.31 4.11 4.16
N ILE A 135 -10.05 4.25 5.46
CA ILE A 135 -9.84 3.10 6.36
C ILE A 135 -11.08 2.19 6.36
N ASN A 136 -12.26 2.77 6.59
CA ASN A 136 -13.49 1.99 6.68
C ASN A 136 -13.84 1.28 5.37
N ILE A 137 -13.68 1.95 4.21
CA ILE A 137 -13.90 1.31 2.91
C ILE A 137 -12.86 0.24 2.65
N GLY A 138 -11.59 0.47 2.99
CA GLY A 138 -10.52 -0.50 2.78
C GLY A 138 -10.76 -1.78 3.59
N LEU A 139 -11.18 -1.66 4.85
CA LEU A 139 -11.59 -2.79 5.67
C LEU A 139 -12.80 -3.51 5.07
N ALA A 140 -13.84 -2.77 4.70
CA ALA A 140 -15.05 -3.35 4.10
C ALA A 140 -14.78 -4.05 2.76
N PHE A 141 -13.84 -3.53 1.95
CA PHE A 141 -13.42 -4.14 0.69
C PHE A 141 -12.73 -5.48 0.92
N GLN A 142 -11.87 -5.57 1.94
CA GLN A 142 -11.07 -6.78 2.20
C GLN A 142 -11.88 -7.87 2.92
N LEU A 143 -12.89 -7.52 3.70
CA LEU A 143 -13.79 -8.48 4.36
C LEU A 143 -14.82 -9.12 3.42
N LYS A 144 -14.98 -8.57 2.20
CA LYS A 144 -15.97 -9.02 1.22
C LYS A 144 -15.43 -10.13 0.32
#